data_AF-A0A645JNY8-F1
#
_entry.id   AF-A0A645JNY8-F1
#
_cell.length_a   1.000
_cell.length_b   1.000
_cell.length_c   1.000
_cell.angle_alpha   90.00
_cell.angle_beta   90.00
_cell.angle_gamma   90.00
#
_symmetry.space_group_name_H-M   'P 1'
#
loop_
_entity.id
_entity.type
_entity.pdbx_description
1 polymer ?
#
loop_
_entity_poly.entity_id
_entity_poly.type
_entity_poly.pdbx_seq_one_letter_code
_entity_poly.pdbx_strand_id
1 'polypeptide(L)'
;MNIVPISGGEHEFSLYGFKQLLDRKAVSVVQYDTNRVGGITAAHKINALCEAYSVPVIPHAGQMHNYHLTMSTLASPMAEYFPIFDVEVGNELFWYIFDGEPVADNGFLQLRDDVPGLGLTLKTEYLDQFHIIE
;
A
#
# COMPACT_ATOMS: atom_id res chain seq x y z
N MET A 1 -1.68 29.57 6.56
CA MET A 1 -2.23 28.46 5.74
C MET A 1 -1.41 27.23 6.11
N ASN A 2 -2.03 26.22 6.76
CA ASN A 2 -1.49 24.92 7.24
C ASN A 2 -2.17 24.47 8.55
N ILE A 3 -3.47 24.72 8.73
CA ILE A 3 -4.18 24.33 9.97
C ILE A 3 -4.59 22.84 9.93
N VAL A 4 -4.79 22.30 8.73
CA VAL A 4 -5.21 20.91 8.50
C VAL A 4 -4.18 20.22 7.59
N PRO A 5 -3.59 19.08 8.01
CA PRO A 5 -2.70 18.29 7.15
C PRO A 5 -3.43 17.80 5.89
N ILE A 6 -2.74 17.84 4.75
CA ILE A 6 -3.24 17.32 3.47
C ILE A 6 -2.43 16.09 3.10
N SER A 7 -3.08 14.97 2.77
CA SER A 7 -2.41 13.75 2.31
C SER A 7 -2.67 13.50 0.83
N GLY A 8 -1.86 12.66 0.20
CA GLY A 8 -2.10 12.22 -1.16
C GLY A 8 -0.91 11.49 -1.78
N GLY A 9 -1.07 11.08 -3.04
CA GLY A 9 -0.04 10.37 -3.80
C GLY A 9 -0.50 9.06 -4.43
N GLU A 10 -1.72 8.58 -4.13
CA GLU A 10 -2.25 7.32 -4.68
C GLU A 10 -2.38 7.31 -6.22
N HIS A 11 -2.37 8.51 -6.82
CA HIS A 11 -2.41 8.75 -8.27
C HIS A 11 -1.15 9.45 -8.80
N GLU A 12 -0.06 9.49 -8.01
CA GLU A 12 1.25 9.96 -8.45
C GLU A 12 2.17 8.78 -8.78
N PHE A 13 3.10 8.98 -9.71
CA PHE A 13 3.92 7.92 -10.28
C PHE A 13 5.41 8.29 -10.25
N SER A 14 6.25 7.26 -10.15
CA SER A 14 7.72 7.36 -10.17
C SER A 14 8.33 8.15 -9.01
N LEU A 15 9.62 7.93 -8.75
CA LEU A 15 10.36 8.70 -7.75
C LEU A 15 10.32 10.22 -8.00
N TYR A 16 10.25 10.64 -9.27
CA TYR A 16 10.31 12.05 -9.65
C TYR A 16 9.01 12.79 -9.33
N GLY A 17 7.85 12.15 -9.47
CA GLY A 17 6.57 12.72 -9.07
C GLY A 17 6.54 13.01 -7.57
N PHE A 18 6.93 12.04 -6.76
CA PHE A 18 7.03 12.21 -5.31
C PHE A 18 8.05 13.26 -4.90
N LYS A 19 9.19 13.37 -5.60
CA LYS A 19 10.13 14.47 -5.38
C LYS A 19 9.47 15.83 -5.58
N GLN A 20 8.64 16.00 -6.60
CA GLN A 20 7.92 17.26 -6.82
C GLN A 20 6.90 17.56 -5.72
N LEU A 21 6.14 16.54 -5.27
CA LEU A 21 5.21 16.69 -4.16
C LEU A 21 5.92 17.17 -2.88
N LEU A 22 7.07 16.57 -2.58
CA LEU A 22 7.87 16.90 -1.39
C LEU A 22 8.53 18.28 -1.49
N ASP A 23 9.16 18.60 -2.63
CA ASP A 23 9.81 19.91 -2.85
C ASP A 23 8.81 21.07 -2.73
N ARG A 24 7.56 20.83 -3.16
CA ARG A 24 6.48 21.81 -3.09
C ARG A 24 5.73 21.80 -1.76
N LYS A 25 6.08 20.89 -0.84
CA LYS A 25 5.33 20.63 0.41
C LYS A 25 3.83 20.45 0.13
N ALA A 26 3.50 19.76 -0.96
CA ALA A 26 2.13 19.57 -1.45
C ALA A 26 1.32 18.65 -0.53
N VAL A 27 1.99 17.74 0.18
CA VAL A 27 1.38 16.80 1.12
C VAL A 27 2.15 16.78 2.44
N SER A 28 1.43 16.57 3.53
CA SER A 28 1.91 16.27 4.87
C SER A 28 2.08 14.76 5.11
N VAL A 29 1.43 13.92 4.30
CA VAL A 29 1.56 12.45 4.31
C VAL A 29 1.54 11.96 2.88
N VAL A 30 2.51 11.13 2.50
CA VAL A 30 2.58 10.49 1.19
C VAL A 30 1.80 9.18 1.21
N GLN A 31 1.00 8.92 0.16
CA GLN A 31 0.11 7.77 0.08
C GLN A 31 0.18 7.05 -1.28
N TYR A 32 1.38 6.76 -1.79
CA TYR A 32 1.48 5.98 -3.03
C TYR A 32 0.80 4.61 -2.91
N ASP A 33 0.43 4.00 -4.02
CA ASP A 33 0.07 2.58 -4.08
C ASP A 33 1.20 1.81 -4.80
N THR A 34 1.78 0.79 -4.17
CA THR A 34 2.94 0.06 -4.73
C THR A 34 2.63 -0.54 -6.09
N ASN A 35 1.39 -1.03 -6.28
CA ASN A 35 0.97 -1.62 -7.55
C ASN A 35 0.71 -0.58 -8.67
N ARG A 36 0.76 0.73 -8.35
CA ARG A 36 0.62 1.83 -9.32
C ARG A 36 1.92 2.58 -9.55
N VAL A 37 2.61 2.95 -8.46
CA VAL A 37 3.69 3.96 -8.46
C VAL A 37 4.94 3.56 -9.27
N GLY A 38 5.08 2.27 -9.56
CA GLY A 38 6.25 1.69 -10.23
C GLY A 38 6.83 0.47 -9.51
N GLY A 39 6.06 -0.16 -8.62
CA GLY A 39 6.44 -1.39 -7.92
C GLY A 39 7.35 -1.18 -6.71
N ILE A 40 7.71 -2.29 -6.06
CA ILE A 40 8.48 -2.32 -4.80
C ILE A 40 9.80 -1.55 -4.92
N THR A 41 10.49 -1.66 -6.05
CA THR A 41 11.76 -0.95 -6.28
C THR A 41 11.58 0.57 -6.30
N ALA A 42 10.49 1.09 -6.89
CA ALA A 42 10.21 2.52 -6.89
C ALA A 42 9.77 2.99 -5.50
N ALA A 43 8.85 2.25 -4.88
CA ALA A 43 8.32 2.54 -3.55
C ALA A 43 9.41 2.59 -2.47
N HIS A 44 10.37 1.65 -2.50
CA HIS A 44 11.50 1.67 -1.58
C HIS A 44 12.37 2.93 -1.70
N LYS A 45 12.57 3.45 -2.92
CA LYS A 45 13.28 4.73 -3.13
C LYS A 45 12.47 5.92 -2.64
N ILE A 46 11.15 5.87 -2.82
CA ILE A 46 10.23 6.91 -2.33
C ILE A 46 10.21 6.94 -0.80
N ASN A 47 10.19 5.79 -0.13
CA ASN A 47 10.28 5.71 1.34
C ASN A 47 11.55 6.40 1.86
N ALA A 48 12.71 6.08 1.28
CA ALA A 48 13.98 6.72 1.65
C ALA A 48 13.98 8.24 1.40
N LEU A 49 13.36 8.69 0.31
CA LEU A 49 13.22 10.12 0.02
C LEU A 49 12.30 10.81 1.04
N CYS A 50 11.16 10.21 1.37
CA CYS A 50 10.20 10.76 2.33
C CYS A 50 10.81 10.82 3.74
N GLU A 51 11.57 9.79 4.15
CA GLU A 51 12.34 9.77 5.39
C GLU A 51 13.28 10.99 5.50
N ALA A 52 14.03 11.27 4.44
CA ALA A 52 14.94 12.43 4.38
C ALA A 52 14.21 13.78 4.47
N TYR A 53 12.95 13.84 4.06
CA TYR A 53 12.09 15.03 4.18
C TYR A 53 11.30 15.05 5.50
N SER A 54 11.40 13.99 6.32
CA SER A 54 10.58 13.79 7.52
C SER A 54 9.08 13.85 7.23
N VAL A 55 8.67 13.33 6.06
CA VAL A 55 7.26 13.18 5.67
C VAL A 55 6.89 11.70 5.82
N PRO A 56 5.88 11.35 6.61
CA PRO A 56 5.46 9.97 6.76
C PRO A 56 4.86 9.43 5.45
N VAL A 57 5.03 8.13 5.26
CA VAL A 57 4.44 7.37 4.16
C VAL A 57 3.39 6.43 4.74
N ILE A 58 2.17 6.48 4.22
CA ILE A 58 1.11 5.52 4.55
C ILE A 58 0.54 5.08 3.21
N PRO A 59 1.08 3.99 2.61
CA PRO A 59 0.69 3.56 1.28
C PRO A 59 -0.83 3.36 1.18
N HIS A 60 -1.40 3.76 0.04
CA HIS A 60 -2.80 3.49 -0.29
C HIS A 60 -3.00 2.00 -0.52
N ALA A 61 -4.11 1.47 -0.01
CA ALA A 61 -4.56 0.10 0.00
C ALA A 61 -3.80 -0.85 0.94
N GLY A 62 -4.59 -1.63 1.68
CA GLY A 62 -4.10 -2.64 2.61
C GLY A 62 -3.89 -4.00 1.94
N GLN A 63 -2.74 -4.20 1.30
CA GLN A 63 -2.34 -5.47 0.68
C GLN A 63 -0.87 -5.78 0.93
N MET A 64 -0.48 -7.05 0.78
CA MET A 64 0.88 -7.53 1.06
C MET A 64 1.98 -6.77 0.33
N HIS A 65 1.73 -6.29 -0.90
CA HIS A 65 2.71 -5.50 -1.65
C HIS A 65 3.04 -4.15 -0.98
N ASN A 66 2.13 -3.58 -0.18
CA ASN A 66 2.35 -2.38 0.63
C ASN A 66 2.80 -2.72 2.07
N TYR A 67 2.27 -3.78 2.68
CA TYR A 67 2.58 -4.11 4.08
C TYR A 67 4.06 -4.44 4.30
N HIS A 68 4.69 -5.16 3.37
CA HIS A 68 6.12 -5.47 3.48
C HIS A 68 6.99 -4.21 3.42
N LEU A 69 6.64 -3.24 2.57
CA LEU A 69 7.32 -1.95 2.50
C LEU A 69 7.08 -1.08 3.73
N THR A 70 5.87 -1.14 4.28
CA THR A 70 5.52 -0.42 5.51
C THR A 70 6.31 -0.94 6.70
N MET A 71 6.39 -2.27 6.86
CA MET A 71 7.15 -2.91 7.95
C MET A 71 8.66 -2.66 7.84
N SER A 72 9.20 -2.47 6.63
CA SER A 72 10.65 -2.39 6.41
C SER A 72 11.26 -0.99 6.60
N THR A 73 10.49 0.02 7.00
CA THR A 73 10.97 1.41 7.11
C THR A 73 10.41 2.15 8.32
N LEU A 74 11.20 3.06 8.89
CA LEU A 74 10.73 3.95 9.96
C LEU A 74 9.90 5.14 9.44
N ALA A 75 9.91 5.38 8.13
CA ALA A 75 9.09 6.43 7.52
C ALA A 75 7.60 6.08 7.47
N SER A 76 7.23 4.82 7.67
CA SER A 76 5.84 4.34 7.57
C SER A 76 5.30 3.94 8.94
N PRO A 77 4.58 4.82 9.64
CA PRO A 77 4.16 4.57 11.02
C PRO A 77 2.96 3.61 11.11
N MET A 78 2.21 3.43 10.04
CA MET A 78 1.00 2.60 9.97
C MET A 78 0.64 2.28 8.51
N ALA A 79 -0.26 1.33 8.32
CA ALA A 79 -0.81 0.95 7.01
C ALA A 79 -2.31 1.22 6.96
N GLU A 80 -2.83 1.50 5.76
CA GLU A 80 -4.26 1.49 5.48
C GLU A 80 -4.79 0.04 5.47
N TYR A 81 -6.05 -0.17 5.82
CA TYR A 81 -6.71 -1.48 5.83
C TYR A 81 -8.11 -1.39 5.24
N PHE A 82 -8.41 -2.21 4.24
CA PHE A 82 -9.75 -2.42 3.74
C PHE A 82 -10.31 -3.72 4.32
N PRO A 83 -11.45 -3.69 5.03
CA PRO A 83 -12.03 -4.89 5.64
C PRO A 83 -12.47 -5.89 4.58
N ILE A 84 -12.52 -7.16 4.97
CA ILE A 84 -13.19 -8.19 4.16
C ILE A 84 -14.67 -7.80 4.08
N PHE A 85 -15.14 -7.57 2.87
CA PHE A 85 -16.50 -7.12 2.60
C PHE A 85 -16.96 -7.61 1.23
N ASP A 86 -18.26 -7.59 1.02
CA ASP A 86 -18.84 -7.85 -0.30
C ASP A 86 -18.33 -6.82 -1.31
N VAL A 87 -18.25 -7.21 -2.58
CA VAL A 87 -17.78 -6.32 -3.65
C VAL A 87 -18.75 -5.12 -3.76
N GLU A 88 -18.28 -3.94 -3.37
CA GLU A 88 -19.00 -2.67 -3.39
C GLU A 88 -18.31 -1.69 -4.35
N VAL A 89 -17.09 -1.26 -4.01
CA VAL A 89 -16.29 -0.32 -4.80
C VAL A 89 -15.18 -1.07 -5.57
N GLY A 90 -14.80 -2.26 -5.10
CA GLY A 90 -13.76 -3.11 -5.69
C GLY A 90 -12.41 -3.03 -4.98
N ASN A 91 -12.27 -2.21 -3.93
CA ASN A 91 -11.03 -2.15 -3.13
C ASN A 91 -10.77 -3.46 -2.38
N GLU A 92 -11.84 -4.15 -2.00
CA GLU A 92 -11.91 -5.45 -1.35
C GLU A 92 -11.75 -6.64 -2.30
N LEU A 93 -11.74 -6.41 -3.63
CA LEU A 93 -11.76 -7.48 -4.62
C LEU A 93 -10.56 -8.43 -4.51
N PHE A 94 -9.42 -7.94 -4.01
CA PHE A 94 -8.22 -8.75 -3.80
C PHE A 94 -8.45 -9.91 -2.83
N TRP A 95 -9.38 -9.80 -1.87
CA TRP A 95 -9.74 -10.87 -0.92
C TRP A 95 -10.33 -12.12 -1.61
N TYR A 96 -10.85 -11.94 -2.83
CA TYR A 96 -11.43 -13.00 -3.65
C TYR A 96 -10.42 -13.59 -4.65
N ILE A 97 -9.27 -12.93 -4.85
CA ILE A 97 -8.25 -13.30 -5.85
C ILE A 97 -7.02 -13.92 -5.19
N PHE A 98 -6.66 -13.49 -3.97
CA PHE A 98 -5.46 -13.95 -3.27
C PHE A 98 -5.79 -14.55 -1.91
N ASP A 99 -5.09 -15.63 -1.57
CA ASP A 99 -4.94 -16.11 -0.20
C ASP A 99 -3.61 -15.58 0.37
N GLY A 100 -3.55 -15.38 1.69
CA GLY A 100 -2.33 -15.00 2.41
C GLY A 100 -2.29 -13.55 2.91
N GLU A 101 -3.28 -12.73 2.57
CA GLU A 101 -3.43 -11.39 3.13
C GLU A 101 -3.72 -11.44 4.65
N PRO A 102 -3.01 -10.64 5.48
CA PRO A 102 -3.24 -10.62 6.91
C PRO A 102 -4.57 -9.92 7.24
N VAL A 103 -5.33 -10.50 8.15
CA VAL A 103 -6.57 -9.92 8.68
C VAL A 103 -6.24 -9.13 9.94
N ALA A 104 -6.80 -7.92 10.05
CA ALA A 104 -6.57 -7.09 11.23
C ALA A 104 -7.14 -7.74 12.50
N ASP A 105 -6.31 -7.85 13.53
CA ASP A 105 -6.72 -8.29 14.87
C ASP A 105 -6.41 -7.17 15.87
N ASN A 106 -7.44 -6.72 16.58
CA ASN A 106 -7.38 -5.58 17.51
C ASN A 106 -6.70 -4.31 16.92
N GLY A 107 -6.91 -4.04 15.63
CA GLY A 107 -6.34 -2.88 14.94
C GLY A 107 -4.88 -3.05 14.49
N PHE A 108 -4.32 -4.25 14.56
CA PHE A 108 -2.95 -4.55 14.13
C PHE A 108 -2.93 -5.62 13.04
N LEU A 109 -1.91 -5.57 12.19
CA LEU A 109 -1.57 -6.59 11.21
C LEU A 109 -0.22 -7.19 11.57
N GLN A 110 -0.06 -8.49 11.33
CA GLN A 110 1.20 -9.18 11.55
C GLN A 110 1.66 -9.88 10.27
N LEU A 111 2.91 -9.61 9.89
CA LEU A 111 3.59 -10.35 8.84
C LEU A 111 4.26 -11.59 9.42
N ARG A 112 4.30 -12.67 8.62
CA ARG A 112 4.90 -13.94 9.04
C ARG A 112 6.38 -13.98 8.66
N ASP A 113 7.25 -14.15 9.66
CA ASP A 113 8.70 -14.22 9.47
C ASP A 113 9.17 -15.51 8.75
N ASP A 114 8.32 -16.52 8.67
CA ASP A 114 8.62 -17.86 8.16
C ASP A 114 8.05 -18.16 6.77
N VAL A 115 7.40 -17.17 6.13
CA VAL A 115 6.78 -17.33 4.80
C VAL A 115 7.61 -16.57 3.75
N PRO A 116 8.11 -17.25 2.70
CA PRO A 116 8.86 -16.59 1.64
C PRO A 116 8.02 -15.64 0.77
N GLY A 117 8.69 -14.63 0.22
CA GLY A 117 8.10 -13.70 -0.76
C GLY A 117 7.05 -12.79 -0.12
N LEU A 118 6.01 -12.46 -0.88
CA LEU A 118 4.86 -11.69 -0.37
C LEU A 118 3.85 -12.56 0.40
N GLY A 119 4.10 -13.87 0.54
CA GLY A 119 3.19 -14.78 1.25
C GLY A 119 1.82 -14.97 0.59
N LEU A 120 1.68 -14.61 -0.69
CA LEU A 120 0.43 -14.72 -1.44
C LEU A 120 0.39 -15.95 -2.35
N THR A 121 -0.78 -16.54 -2.47
CA THR A 121 -1.13 -17.54 -3.50
C THR A 121 -2.43 -17.15 -4.21
N LEU A 122 -2.64 -17.63 -5.43
CA LEU A 122 -3.91 -17.42 -6.12
C LEU A 122 -5.03 -18.23 -5.46
N LYS A 123 -6.13 -17.54 -5.17
CA LYS A 123 -7.34 -18.12 -4.61
C LYS A 123 -8.20 -18.67 -5.73
N THR A 124 -8.56 -19.95 -5.65
CA THR A 124 -9.31 -20.64 -6.71
C THR A 124 -10.78 -20.90 -6.36
N GLU A 125 -11.20 -20.56 -5.14
CA GLU A 125 -12.57 -20.77 -4.65
C GLU A 125 -13.62 -20.00 -5.46
N TYR A 126 -13.25 -18.84 -6.02
CA TYR A 126 -14.19 -17.91 -6.69
C TYR A 126 -14.04 -17.90 -8.22
N LEU A 127 -13.36 -18.87 -8.82
CA LEU A 127 -13.06 -18.86 -10.27
C LEU A 127 -14.33 -18.78 -11.14
N ASP A 128 -15.45 -19.34 -10.70
CA ASP A 128 -16.75 -19.27 -11.39
C ASP A 128 -17.38 -17.87 -11.38
N GLN A 129 -16.87 -16.96 -10.54
CA GLN A 129 -17.29 -15.56 -10.44
C GLN A 129 -16.42 -14.62 -11.27
N PHE A 130 -15.32 -15.12 -11.87
CA PHE A 130 -14.41 -14.34 -12.69
C PHE A 130 -14.39 -14.82 -14.14
N HIS A 131 -14.44 -13.86 -15.08
CA HIS A 131 -14.09 -14.12 -16.48
C HIS A 131 -12.62 -13.76 -16.70
N ILE A 132 -11.75 -14.76 -16.64
CA ILE A 132 -10.30 -14.60 -16.75
C ILE A 132 -9.88 -14.70 -18.22
N ILE A 133 -9.10 -13.72 -18.70
CA ILE A 133 -8.58 -13.64 -20.06
C ILE A 133 -7.04 -13.65 -19.98
N GLU A 134 -6.40 -14.55 -20.73
CA GLU A 134 -4.94 -14.71 -20.81
C GLU A 134 -4.42 -14.36 -22.22
#